data_AF-A0A938QT27-F1
#
_entry.id   AF-A0A938QT27-F1
#
_cell.length_a   1.000
_cell.length_b   1.000
_cell.length_c   1.000
_cell.angle_alpha   90.00
_cell.angle_beta   90.00
_cell.angle_gamma   90.00
#
_symmetry.space_group_name_H-M   'P 1'
#
loop_
_entity.id
_entity.type
_entity.pdbx_description
1 polymer ?
#
loop_
_entity_poly.entity_id
_entity_poly.type
_entity_poly.pdbx_seq_one_letter_code
_entity_poly.pdbx_strand_id
1 'polypeptide(L)'
;MAGRKIRDEADARRCLRAVAAAGGDAVGWSRAHGVDARSLRAWRMNLDRRGTGRSQALQVVELVVTAPVRPVAARYMLSVGDVAVEFDDACSGETLARVVRALRTC
;
A
#
# COMPACT_ATOMS: atom_id res chain seq x y z
N MET A 1 24.07 -16.99 -1.63
CA MET A 1 23.79 -18.25 -2.34
C MET A 1 22.28 -18.38 -2.49
N ALA A 2 21.74 -18.30 -3.71
CA ALA A 2 20.31 -18.54 -3.92
C ALA A 2 20.05 -20.04 -3.79
N GLY A 3 19.22 -20.44 -2.82
CA GLY A 3 18.85 -21.84 -2.63
C GLY A 3 18.05 -22.40 -3.81
N ARG A 4 17.76 -23.70 -3.76
CA ARG A 4 16.87 -24.38 -4.71
C ARG A 4 15.49 -23.72 -4.70
N LYS A 5 14.98 -23.37 -5.89
CA LYS A 5 13.60 -22.90 -6.06
C LYS A 5 12.61 -24.06 -5.98
N ILE A 6 11.43 -23.78 -5.43
CA ILE A 6 10.31 -24.72 -5.35
C ILE A 6 9.52 -24.62 -6.65
N ARG A 7 9.36 -25.75 -7.34
CA ARG A 7 8.81 -25.81 -8.71
C ARG A 7 7.32 -26.10 -8.74
N ASP A 8 6.81 -26.81 -7.75
CA ASP A 8 5.43 -27.27 -7.72
C ASP A 8 4.82 -27.15 -6.32
N GLU A 9 3.50 -27.32 -6.30
CA GLU A 9 2.68 -27.17 -5.10
C GLU A 9 2.94 -28.29 -4.07
N ALA A 10 3.29 -29.50 -4.53
CA ALA A 10 3.53 -30.64 -3.66
C ALA A 10 4.82 -30.45 -2.85
N ASP A 11 5.90 -30.02 -3.51
CA ASP A 11 7.16 -29.63 -2.89
C ASP A 11 6.96 -28.44 -1.95
N ALA A 12 6.20 -27.42 -2.37
CA ALA A 12 5.85 -26.28 -1.52
C ALA A 12 5.18 -26.71 -0.21
N ARG A 13 4.13 -27.54 -0.30
CA ARG A 13 3.41 -28.05 0.87
C ARG A 13 4.32 -28.90 1.77
N ARG A 14 5.20 -29.72 1.19
CA ARG A 14 6.17 -30.52 1.95
C ARG A 14 7.13 -29.62 2.74
N CYS A 15 7.72 -28.61 2.10
CA CYS A 15 8.62 -27.67 2.75
C CYS A 15 7.91 -26.89 3.86
N LEU A 16 6.69 -26.38 3.62
CA LEU A 16 5.94 -25.63 4.62
C LEU A 16 5.56 -26.47 5.84
N ARG A 17 5.18 -27.75 5.65
CA ARG A 17 4.96 -28.68 6.76
C ARG A 17 6.24 -28.95 7.55
N ALA A 18 7.37 -29.09 6.87
CA ALA A 18 8.67 -29.28 7.53
C ALA A 18 9.08 -28.05 8.35
N VAL A 19 8.83 -26.83 7.84
CA VAL A 19 9.03 -25.58 8.60
C VAL A 19 8.13 -25.55 9.84
N ALA A 20 6.84 -25.91 9.70
CA ALA A 20 5.91 -25.94 10.83
C ALA A 20 6.36 -26.95 11.91
N ALA A 21 6.81 -28.14 11.49
CA ALA A 21 7.35 -29.15 12.39
C ALA A 21 8.66 -28.70 13.08
N ALA A 22 9.45 -27.84 12.43
CA ALA A 22 10.69 -27.29 12.96
C ALA A 22 10.49 -26.02 13.83
N GLY A 23 9.26 -25.69 14.23
CA GLY A 23 8.97 -24.54 15.10
C GLY A 23 8.73 -23.21 14.38
N GLY A 24 8.56 -23.24 13.05
CA GLY A 24 8.04 -22.09 12.30
C GLY A 24 9.08 -21.09 11.77
N ASP A 25 10.38 -21.28 12.03
CA ASP A 25 11.43 -20.44 11.43
C ASP A 25 11.68 -20.83 9.97
N ALA A 26 10.93 -20.20 9.05
CA ALA A 26 11.06 -20.43 7.63
C ALA A 26 12.42 -20.03 7.05
N VAL A 27 13.06 -18.99 7.58
CA VAL A 27 14.30 -18.45 7.01
C VAL A 27 15.50 -19.29 7.44
N GLY A 28 15.60 -19.62 8.72
CA GLY A 28 16.62 -20.54 9.23
C GLY A 28 16.47 -21.93 8.60
N TRP A 29 15.24 -22.45 8.53
CA TRP A 29 14.98 -23.74 7.88
C TRP A 29 15.37 -23.74 6.40
N SER A 30 15.00 -22.69 5.65
CA SER A 30 15.38 -22.54 4.24
C SER A 30 16.89 -22.54 4.03
N ARG A 31 17.65 -21.82 4.87
CA ARG A 31 19.12 -21.80 4.81
C ARG A 31 19.71 -23.19 5.10
N ALA A 32 19.24 -23.85 6.16
CA ALA A 32 19.71 -25.18 6.55
C ALA A 32 19.43 -26.27 5.50
N HIS A 33 18.32 -26.14 4.77
CA HIS A 33 17.89 -27.14 3.77
C HIS A 33 18.19 -26.71 2.32
N GLY A 34 18.94 -25.63 2.12
CA GLY A 34 19.32 -25.13 0.80
C GLY A 34 18.14 -24.74 -0.09
N VAL A 35 17.02 -24.31 0.50
CA VAL A 35 15.82 -23.85 -0.22
C VAL A 35 15.83 -22.32 -0.29
N ASP A 36 15.39 -21.76 -1.42
CA ASP A 36 15.23 -20.32 -1.55
C ASP A 36 14.06 -19.80 -0.69
N ALA A 37 14.38 -19.00 0.34
CA ALA A 37 13.39 -18.47 1.29
C ALA A 37 12.34 -17.58 0.60
N ARG A 38 12.70 -16.88 -0.48
CA ARG A 38 11.77 -16.05 -1.24
C ARG A 38 10.76 -16.91 -2.02
N SER A 39 11.22 -17.98 -2.65
CA SER A 39 10.38 -18.98 -3.32
C SER A 39 9.41 -19.62 -2.34
N LEU A 40 9.88 -20.03 -1.16
CA LEU A 40 9.03 -20.60 -0.11
C LEU A 40 7.97 -19.60 0.38
N ARG A 41 8.34 -18.33 0.60
CA ARG A 41 7.41 -17.27 0.98
C ARG A 41 6.35 -17.01 -0.10
N ALA A 42 6.74 -16.97 -1.36
CA ALA A 42 5.83 -16.77 -2.48
C ALA A 42 4.79 -17.90 -2.59
N TRP A 43 5.24 -19.16 -2.41
CA TRP A 43 4.34 -20.31 -2.37
C TRP A 43 3.38 -20.28 -1.19
N ARG A 44 3.84 -19.90 0.01
CA ARG A 44 2.96 -19.73 1.18
C ARG A 44 1.84 -18.74 0.88
N MET A 45 2.19 -17.55 0.38
CA MET A 45 1.20 -16.52 0.03
C MET A 45 0.18 -16.99 -1.03
N ASN A 46 0.64 -17.72 -2.06
CA ASN A 46 -0.25 -18.24 -3.09
C ASN A 46 -1.18 -19.33 -2.55
N LEU A 47 -0.69 -20.20 -1.67
CA LEU A 47 -1.49 -21.24 -1.01
C LEU A 47 -2.51 -20.64 -0.04
N ASP A 48 -2.14 -19.65 0.76
CA ASP A 48 -3.04 -18.94 1.66
C ASP A 48 -4.17 -18.24 0.88
N ARG A 49 -3.83 -17.61 -0.27
CA ARG A 49 -4.83 -17.01 -1.17
C ARG A 49 -5.83 -18.03 -1.71
N ARG A 50 -5.37 -19.24 -2.03
CA ARG A 50 -6.23 -20.34 -2.54
C ARG A 50 -7.06 -20.98 -1.43
N GLY A 51 -6.50 -21.16 -0.24
CA GLY A 51 -7.15 -21.83 0.89
C GLY A 51 -8.21 -21.00 1.59
N THR A 52 -8.13 -19.67 1.53
CA THR A 52 -9.11 -18.78 2.16
C THR A 52 -10.45 -18.68 1.41
N GLY A 53 -10.62 -19.37 0.27
CA GLY A 53 -11.84 -19.27 -0.56
C GLY A 53 -12.12 -17.88 -1.13
N ARG A 54 -11.37 -16.87 -0.67
CA ARG A 54 -11.33 -15.49 -1.14
C ARG A 54 -10.45 -15.39 -2.37
N SER A 55 -10.79 -16.19 -3.38
CA SER A 55 -10.71 -15.64 -4.72
C SER A 55 -11.86 -14.65 -4.79
N GLN A 56 -11.71 -13.46 -4.20
CA GLN A 56 -12.54 -12.32 -4.61
C GLN A 56 -12.25 -12.22 -6.10
N ALA A 57 -13.16 -12.73 -6.93
CA ALA A 57 -13.12 -12.52 -8.35
C ALA A 57 -12.94 -11.02 -8.50
N LEU A 58 -11.79 -10.60 -9.02
CA LEU A 58 -11.51 -9.20 -9.23
C LEU A 58 -12.59 -8.71 -10.19
N GLN A 59 -13.59 -8.02 -9.65
CA GLN A 59 -14.62 -7.38 -10.47
C GLN A 59 -13.96 -6.17 -11.09
N VAL A 60 -13.56 -6.32 -12.35
CA VAL A 60 -13.18 -5.19 -13.18
C VAL A 60 -14.46 -4.46 -13.53
N VAL A 61 -14.61 -3.25 -13.00
CA VAL A 61 -15.71 -2.35 -13.34
C VAL A 61 -15.15 -1.21 -14.17
N GLU A 62 -15.85 -0.87 -15.25
CA GLU A 62 -15.53 0.30 -16.05
C GLU A 62 -15.91 1.56 -15.27
N LEU A 63 -14.95 2.48 -15.11
CA LEU A 63 -15.20 3.78 -14.51
C LEU A 63 -15.72 4.73 -15.58
N VAL A 64 -17.04 4.80 -15.72
CA VAL A 64 -17.69 5.80 -16.58
C VAL A 64 -17.81 7.11 -15.79
N VAL A 65 -17.17 8.17 -16.28
CA VAL A 65 -17.39 9.52 -15.75
C VAL A 65 -18.77 10.00 -16.22
N THR A 66 -19.78 9.90 -15.36
CA THR A 66 -21.19 10.16 -15.70
C THR A 66 -21.61 11.63 -15.57
N ALA A 67 -20.75 12.49 -15.04
CA ALA A 67 -21.03 13.92 -14.92
C ALA A 67 -19.78 14.75 -15.22
N PRO A 68 -19.91 15.95 -15.80
CA PRO A 68 -18.80 16.89 -15.84
C PRO A 68 -18.33 17.12 -14.41
N VAL A 69 -17.05 16.85 -14.17
CA VAL A 69 -16.39 17.20 -12.92
C VAL A 69 -16.52 18.71 -12.78
N ARG A 70 -17.48 19.16 -11.95
CA ARG A 70 -17.46 20.55 -11.50
C ARG A 70 -16.12 20.72 -10.81
N PRO A 71 -15.31 21.72 -11.18
CA PRO A 71 -14.11 22.01 -10.41
C PRO A 71 -14.54 22.17 -8.96
N VAL A 72 -14.05 21.27 -8.11
CA VAL A 72 -14.21 21.42 -6.67
C VAL A 72 -13.50 22.73 -6.35
N ALA A 73 -14.22 23.70 -5.79
CA ALA A 73 -13.65 24.99 -5.43
C ALA A 73 -12.35 24.74 -4.66
N ALA A 74 -11.24 25.32 -5.14
CA ALA A 74 -9.95 25.06 -4.56
C ALA A 74 -9.94 25.61 -3.14
N ARG A 75 -9.53 24.78 -2.18
CA ARG A 75 -9.30 25.20 -0.80
C ARG A 75 -7.81 25.31 -0.56
N TYR A 76 -7.39 26.47 -0.12
CA TYR A 76 -6.02 26.80 0.20
C TYR A 76 -5.90 26.90 1.72
N MET A 77 -4.82 26.33 2.25
CA MET A 77 -4.48 26.45 3.66
C MET A 77 -3.12 27.10 3.80
N LEU A 78 -3.08 28.19 4.56
CA LEU A 78 -1.88 28.94 4.90
C LEU A 78 -1.57 28.71 6.38
N SER A 79 -0.44 28.08 6.67
CA SER A 79 0.02 27.83 8.04
C SER A 79 1.17 28.77 8.39
N VAL A 80 1.06 29.46 9.53
CA VAL A 80 2.09 30.34 10.09
C VAL A 80 2.22 30.02 11.57
N GLY A 81 3.29 29.32 11.94
CA GLY A 81 3.46 28.81 13.30
C GLY A 81 2.33 27.85 13.68
N ASP A 82 1.60 28.18 14.74
CA ASP A 82 0.44 27.46 15.25
C ASP A 82 -0.90 27.94 14.65
N VAL A 83 -0.88 28.96 13.80
CA VAL A 83 -2.07 29.52 13.16
C VAL A 83 -2.26 28.93 11.76
N ALA A 84 -3.50 28.53 11.44
CA ALA A 84 -3.91 28.09 10.11
C ALA A 84 -5.07 28.94 9.59
N VAL A 85 -4.95 29.43 8.36
CA VAL A 85 -5.97 30.21 7.65
C VAL A 85 -6.40 29.45 6.40
N GLU A 86 -7.69 29.14 6.31
CA GLU A 86 -8.30 28.53 5.14
C GLU A 86 -8.99 29.59 4.28
N PHE A 87 -8.80 29.52 2.97
CA PHE A 87 -9.53 30.36 2.01
C PHE A 87 -9.81 29.57 0.73
N ASP A 88 -10.83 30.02 -0.01
CA ASP A 88 -11.23 29.42 -1.27
C ASP A 88 -11.21 30.44 -2.41
N ASP A 89 -11.66 30.01 -3.59
CA ASP A 89 -11.74 30.85 -4.79
C ASP A 89 -12.68 32.07 -4.64
N ALA A 90 -13.52 32.14 -3.60
CA ALA A 90 -14.36 33.30 -3.32
C ALA A 90 -13.61 34.41 -2.55
N CYS A 91 -12.39 34.14 -2.08
CA CYS A 91 -11.56 35.13 -1.42
C CYS A 91 -11.12 36.24 -2.38
N SER A 92 -11.41 37.50 -2.03
CA SER A 92 -10.97 38.62 -2.86
C SER A 92 -9.45 38.79 -2.81
N GLY A 93 -8.85 39.13 -3.96
CA GLY A 93 -7.41 39.38 -4.05
C GLY A 93 -6.94 40.50 -3.11
N GLU A 94 -7.80 41.48 -2.82
CA GLU A 94 -7.50 42.55 -1.86
C GLU A 94 -7.35 41.99 -0.43
N THR A 95 -8.25 41.09 -0.01
CA THR A 95 -8.19 40.45 1.31
C THR A 95 -6.92 39.61 1.43
N LEU A 96 -6.62 38.81 0.42
CA LEU A 96 -5.41 37.99 0.39
C LEU A 96 -4.14 38.86 0.46
N ALA A 97 -4.10 39.97 -0.29
CA ALA A 97 -2.97 40.90 -0.26
C ALA A 97 -2.79 41.62 1.09
N ARG A 98 -3.87 41.84 1.85
CA ARG A 98 -3.81 42.38 3.22
C ARG A 98 -3.22 41.34 4.19
N VAL A 99 -3.68 40.09 4.10
CA VAL A 99 -3.15 38.97 4.91
C VAL A 99 -1.66 38.76 4.65
N VAL A 100 -1.26 38.64 3.38
CA VAL A 100 0.16 38.47 3.01
C VAL A 100 1.03 39.64 3.48
N ARG A 101 0.51 40.88 3.44
CA ARG A 101 1.23 42.04 3.99
C ARG A 101 1.41 41.94 5.50
N ALA A 102 0.36 41.58 6.24
CA ALA A 102 0.43 41.40 7.69
C ALA A 102 1.46 40.32 8.07
N LEU A 103 1.49 39.22 7.31
CA LEU A 103 2.47 38.14 7.54
C LEU A 103 3.92 38.54 7.27
N ARG A 104 4.17 39.49 6.36
CA ARG A 104 5.53 40.03 6.13
C ARG A 104 6.03 40.94 7.24
N THR A 105 5.13 41.43 8.10
CA THR A 105 5.46 42.32 9.22
C THR A 105 5.61 41.59 10.56
N CYS A 106 5.30 40.29 10.58
CA CYS A 106 5.58 39.39 11.70
C CYS A 106 6.99 38.78 11.53
#